data_AF-A0A972M307-F1
#
_entry.id   AF-A0A972M307-F1
#
_cell.length_a   1.000
_cell.length_b   1.000
_cell.length_c   1.000
_cell.angle_alpha   90.00
_cell.angle_beta   90.00
_cell.angle_gamma   90.00
#
_symmetry.space_group_name_H-M   'P 1'
#
loop_
_entity.id
_entity.type
_entity.pdbx_description
1 polymer ?
#
loop_
_entity_poly.entity_id
_entity_poly.type
_entity_poly.pdbx_seq_one_letter_code
_entity_poly.pdbx_strand_id
1 'polypeptide(L)'
;MFNGDGRLLEAYTLLKKFEKALELNLGVLEELQCLIEDNLEELVEHLDLAVEEERLFLQKLKGNLNTILVQLGILKDGVEDFWEDVEFTILYLVTRKEYHPRVEQIFNSPFWNDYQHKLDTLKDFIHLHWKIFEDDLTRFRLDRKYPYDVYLNFLEKISEFNRKLR
;
A
#
# COMPACT_ATOMS: atom_id res chain seq x y z
N MET A 1 -36.48 3.01 25.71
CA MET A 1 -35.89 2.63 24.42
C MET A 1 -34.78 3.63 24.10
N PHE A 2 -33.52 3.30 24.39
CA PHE A 2 -32.35 4.15 24.11
C PHE A 2 -31.12 3.33 23.63
N ASN A 3 -31.22 2.00 23.52
CA ASN A 3 -30.07 1.14 23.17
C ASN A 3 -29.80 1.05 21.65
N GLY A 4 -30.77 1.40 20.80
CA GLY A 4 -30.61 1.36 19.34
C GLY A 4 -29.76 2.51 18.82
N ASP A 5 -30.02 3.73 19.28
CA ASP A 5 -29.32 4.95 18.83
C ASP A 5 -27.85 4.97 19.27
N GLY A 6 -27.55 4.45 20.47
CA GLY A 6 -26.17 4.32 20.96
C GLY A 6 -25.34 3.38 20.10
N ARG A 7 -25.89 2.23 19.72
CA ARG A 7 -25.21 1.24 18.87
C ARG A 7 -25.00 1.74 17.44
N LEU A 8 -25.96 2.49 16.89
CA LEU A 8 -25.84 3.12 15.58
C LEU A 8 -24.74 4.20 15.56
N LEU A 9 -24.71 5.05 16.58
CA LEU A 9 -23.69 6.09 16.71
C LEU A 9 -22.28 5.50 16.89
N GLU A 10 -22.16 4.45 17.68
CA GLU A 10 -20.91 3.70 17.87
C GLU A 10 -20.43 3.09 16.55
N ALA A 11 -21.30 2.36 15.85
CA ALA A 11 -20.99 1.76 14.56
C ALA A 11 -20.55 2.81 13.52
N TYR A 12 -21.29 3.92 13.41
CA TYR A 12 -20.93 5.02 12.52
C TYR A 12 -19.56 5.60 12.85
N THR A 13 -19.29 5.88 14.13
CA THR A 13 -18.03 6.46 14.57
C THR A 13 -16.85 5.54 14.27
N LEU A 14 -17.01 4.23 14.49
CA LEU A 14 -15.99 3.24 14.17
C LEU A 14 -15.77 3.13 12.65
N LEU A 15 -16.84 3.04 11.85
CA LEU A 15 -16.71 2.99 10.39
C LEU A 15 -16.03 4.24 9.82
N LYS A 16 -16.32 5.43 10.35
CA LYS A 16 -15.63 6.67 9.95
C LYS A 16 -14.14 6.66 10.28
N LYS A 17 -13.73 6.00 11.36
CA LYS A 17 -12.31 5.79 11.65
C LYS A 17 -11.66 4.83 10.64
N PHE A 18 -12.37 3.76 10.26
CA PHE A 18 -11.92 2.82 9.22
C PHE A 18 -11.80 3.49 7.85
N GLU A 19 -12.81 4.24 7.43
CA GLU A 19 -12.81 5.00 6.17
C GLU A 19 -11.57 5.91 6.07
N LYS A 20 -11.34 6.73 7.11
CA LYS A 20 -10.17 7.62 7.17
C LYS A 20 -8.85 6.84 7.17
N ALA A 21 -8.82 5.66 7.78
CA ALA A 21 -7.64 4.82 7.80
C ALA A 21 -7.30 4.26 6.41
N LEU A 22 -8.31 3.81 5.68
CA LEU A 22 -8.16 3.32 4.31
C LEU A 22 -7.73 4.45 3.38
N GLU A 23 -8.33 5.64 3.50
CA GLU A 23 -7.94 6.85 2.75
C GLU A 23 -6.46 7.20 2.94
N LEU A 24 -5.97 7.19 4.20
CA LEU A 24 -4.56 7.45 4.48
C LEU A 24 -3.64 6.37 3.88
N ASN A 25 -4.02 5.10 3.97
CA ASN A 25 -3.23 4.02 3.37
C ASN A 25 -3.19 4.13 1.84
N LEU A 26 -4.30 4.48 1.18
CA LEU A 26 -4.32 4.71 -0.26
C LEU A 26 -3.38 5.83 -0.66
N GLY A 27 -3.43 6.98 0.01
CA GLY A 27 -2.53 8.10 -0.30
C GLY A 27 -1.05 7.72 -0.18
N VAL A 28 -0.68 6.94 0.83
CA VAL A 28 0.70 6.46 0.99
C VAL A 28 1.10 5.46 -0.10
N LEU A 29 0.18 4.57 -0.52
CA LEU A 29 0.43 3.63 -1.62
C LEU A 29 0.56 4.34 -2.98
N GLU A 30 -0.24 5.38 -3.22
CA GLU A 30 -0.17 6.21 -4.42
C GLU A 30 1.14 6.98 -4.50
N GLU A 31 1.58 7.61 -3.41
CA GLU A 31 2.89 8.28 -3.34
C GLU A 31 4.04 7.31 -3.67
N LEU A 32 3.97 6.09 -3.16
CA LEU A 32 4.97 5.06 -3.45
C LEU A 32 4.90 4.57 -4.90
N GLN A 33 3.70 4.43 -5.46
CA GLN A 33 3.51 4.04 -6.86
C GLN A 33 4.15 5.08 -7.79
N CYS A 34 3.82 6.37 -7.63
CA CYS A 34 4.36 7.44 -8.46
C CYS A 34 5.90 7.48 -8.40
N LEU A 35 6.48 7.33 -7.20
CA LEU A 35 7.94 7.31 -7.05
C LEU A 35 8.60 6.17 -7.82
N ILE A 36 7.97 4.99 -7.86
CA ILE A 36 8.51 3.84 -8.58
C ILE A 36 8.34 4.00 -10.09
N GLU A 37 7.23 4.57 -10.53
CA GLU A 37 6.99 4.91 -11.94
C GLU A 37 8.03 5.92 -12.45
N ASP A 38 8.29 6.99 -11.69
CA ASP A 38 9.33 7.99 -12.01
C ASP A 38 10.72 7.32 -12.12
N ASN A 39 11.05 6.46 -11.16
CA ASN A 39 12.33 5.73 -11.16
C ASN A 39 12.45 4.71 -12.30
N LEU A 40 11.33 4.17 -12.77
CA LEU A 40 11.28 3.28 -13.95
C LEU A 40 11.48 4.07 -15.24
N GLU A 41 10.91 5.27 -15.35
CA GLU A 41 11.11 6.14 -16.50
C GLU A 41 12.59 6.52 -16.63
N GLU A 42 13.21 7.03 -15.55
CA GLU A 42 14.65 7.34 -15.50
C GLU A 42 15.51 6.10 -15.86
N LEU A 43 15.14 4.92 -15.34
CA LEU A 43 15.85 3.68 -15.64
C LEU A 43 15.78 3.29 -17.12
N VAL A 44 14.64 3.51 -17.77
CA VAL A 44 14.45 3.19 -19.20
C VAL A 44 15.31 4.11 -20.06
N GLU A 45 15.39 5.40 -19.74
CA GLU A 45 16.28 6.34 -20.43
C GLU A 45 17.75 5.91 -20.31
N HIS A 46 18.18 5.46 -19.12
CA HIS A 46 19.53 4.94 -18.91
C HIS A 46 19.81 3.63 -19.64
N LEU A 47 18.82 2.73 -19.70
CA LEU A 47 18.93 1.42 -20.38
C LEU A 47 19.26 1.54 -21.86
N ASP A 48 18.77 2.59 -22.52
CA ASP A 48 19.01 2.84 -23.94
C ASP A 48 20.44 3.35 -24.23
N LEU A 49 21.12 3.87 -23.21
CA LEU A 49 22.48 4.42 -23.29
C LEU A 49 23.55 3.47 -22.68
N ALA A 50 23.12 2.40 -22.01
CA ALA A 50 23.98 1.51 -21.24
C ALA A 50 24.81 0.56 -22.12
N VAL A 51 26.05 0.27 -21.68
CA VAL A 51 26.88 -0.80 -22.27
C VAL A 51 26.36 -2.17 -21.85
N GLU A 52 26.75 -3.23 -22.57
CA GLU A 52 26.12 -4.56 -22.46
C GLU A 52 26.19 -5.18 -21.05
N GLU A 53 27.28 -4.96 -20.32
CA GLU A 53 27.46 -5.41 -18.92
C GLU A 53 26.52 -4.68 -17.94
N GLU A 54 26.28 -3.39 -18.15
CA GLU A 54 25.35 -2.56 -17.36
C GLU A 54 23.90 -2.89 -17.70
N ARG A 55 23.62 -3.17 -18.98
CA ARG A 55 22.29 -3.41 -19.50
C ARG A 55 21.60 -4.58 -18.79
N LEU A 56 22.32 -5.68 -18.56
CA LEU A 56 21.76 -6.85 -17.86
C LEU A 56 21.35 -6.51 -16.42
N PHE A 57 22.16 -5.70 -15.74
CA PHE A 57 21.88 -5.26 -14.37
C PHE A 57 20.65 -4.35 -14.32
N LEU A 58 20.61 -3.33 -15.19
CA LEU A 58 19.49 -2.40 -15.27
C LEU A 58 18.18 -3.10 -15.68
N GLN A 59 18.24 -4.13 -16.55
CA GLN A 59 17.08 -4.95 -16.88
C GLN A 59 16.54 -5.73 -15.67
N LYS A 60 17.41 -6.25 -14.81
CA LYS A 60 17.00 -6.92 -13.56
C LYS A 60 16.35 -5.93 -12.60
N LEU A 61 16.92 -4.74 -12.45
CA LEU A 61 16.34 -3.68 -11.62
C LEU A 61 14.95 -3.29 -12.13
N LYS A 62 14.80 -3.10 -13.45
CA LYS A 62 13.52 -2.83 -14.11
C LYS A 62 12.50 -3.94 -13.81
N GLY A 63 12.91 -5.21 -13.89
CA GLY A 63 12.05 -6.36 -13.55
C GLY A 63 11.54 -6.31 -12.11
N ASN A 64 12.40 -5.95 -11.16
CA ASN A 64 12.02 -5.86 -9.75
C ASN A 64 11.10 -4.67 -9.47
N LEU A 65 11.37 -3.49 -10.04
CA LEU A 65 10.50 -2.32 -9.90
C LEU A 65 9.10 -2.60 -10.48
N ASN A 66 9.02 -3.26 -11.64
CA ASN A 66 7.73 -3.70 -12.19
C ASN A 66 7.02 -4.70 -11.27
N THR A 67 7.75 -5.61 -10.64
CA THR A 67 7.17 -6.56 -9.67
C THR A 67 6.62 -5.83 -8.45
N ILE A 68 7.33 -4.82 -7.94
CA ILE A 68 6.84 -3.97 -6.85
C ILE A 68 5.57 -3.24 -7.28
N LEU A 69 5.51 -2.64 -8.47
CA LEU A 69 4.29 -1.99 -8.97
C LEU A 69 3.10 -2.93 -9.02
N VAL A 70 3.29 -4.17 -9.49
CA VAL A 70 2.22 -5.17 -9.50
C VAL A 70 1.73 -5.47 -8.09
N GLN A 71 2.63 -5.63 -7.11
CA GLN A 71 2.25 -5.85 -5.72
C GLN A 71 1.55 -4.63 -5.09
N LEU A 72 1.98 -3.42 -5.44
CA LEU A 72 1.31 -2.19 -5.00
C LEU A 72 -0.09 -2.08 -5.57
N GLY A 73 -0.30 -2.42 -6.84
CA GLY A 73 -1.63 -2.50 -7.44
C GLY A 73 -2.54 -3.43 -6.64
N ILE A 74 -2.07 -4.66 -6.34
CA ILE A 74 -2.84 -5.63 -5.53
C ILE A 74 -3.18 -5.08 -4.13
N LEU A 75 -2.27 -4.31 -3.52
CA LEU A 75 -2.51 -3.68 -2.22
C LEU A 75 -3.52 -2.54 -2.33
N LYS A 76 -3.42 -1.70 -3.37
CA LYS A 76 -4.33 -0.58 -3.63
C LYS A 76 -5.74 -1.08 -3.90
N ASP A 77 -5.91 -1.98 -4.87
CA ASP A 77 -7.19 -2.57 -5.24
C ASP A 77 -7.89 -3.16 -4.01
N GLY A 78 -7.14 -3.88 -3.16
CA GLY A 78 -7.70 -4.44 -1.92
C GLY A 78 -8.16 -3.37 -0.92
N VAL A 79 -7.45 -2.24 -0.80
CA VAL A 79 -7.86 -1.14 0.08
C VAL A 79 -9.05 -0.38 -0.51
N GLU A 80 -9.08 -0.15 -1.83
CA GLU A 80 -10.20 0.47 -2.54
C GLU A 80 -11.48 -0.35 -2.38
N ASP A 81 -11.43 -1.66 -2.66
CA ASP A 81 -12.56 -2.58 -2.50
C ASP A 81 -13.13 -2.54 -1.07
N PHE A 82 -12.26 -2.57 -0.06
CA PHE A 82 -12.69 -2.54 1.34
C PHE A 82 -13.20 -1.15 1.77
N TRP A 83 -12.64 -0.09 1.19
CA TRP A 83 -13.10 1.28 1.41
C TRP A 83 -14.49 1.50 0.86
N GLU A 84 -14.81 1.01 -0.34
CA GLU A 84 -16.16 1.05 -0.91
C GLU A 84 -17.18 0.32 -0.02
N ASP A 85 -16.83 -0.84 0.52
CA ASP A 85 -17.69 -1.58 1.45
C ASP A 85 -17.97 -0.79 2.74
N VAL A 86 -16.96 -0.10 3.27
CA VAL A 86 -17.09 0.79 4.44
C VAL A 86 -17.96 1.99 4.11
N GLU A 87 -17.67 2.70 3.01
CA GLU A 87 -18.41 3.89 2.59
C GLU A 87 -19.90 3.55 2.36
N PHE A 88 -20.18 2.47 1.63
CA PHE A 88 -21.54 2.00 1.40
C PHE A 88 -22.27 1.72 2.72
N THR A 89 -21.59 1.10 3.68
CA THR A 89 -22.17 0.77 4.99
C THR A 89 -22.45 2.05 5.81
N ILE A 90 -21.57 3.06 5.74
CA ILE A 90 -21.79 4.38 6.34
C ILE A 90 -23.02 5.05 5.71
N LEU A 91 -23.09 5.10 4.38
CA LEU A 91 -24.21 5.68 3.65
C LEU A 91 -25.53 5.02 4.03
N TYR A 92 -25.54 3.70 4.16
CA TYR A 92 -26.72 2.97 4.63
C TYR A 92 -27.14 3.41 6.04
N LEU A 93 -26.21 3.44 7.00
CA LEU A 93 -26.50 3.84 8.38
C LEU A 93 -27.08 5.25 8.45
N VAL A 94 -26.51 6.20 7.69
CA VAL A 94 -26.94 7.61 7.70
C VAL A 94 -28.31 7.78 7.03
N THR A 95 -28.55 7.10 5.90
CA THR A 95 -29.77 7.27 5.11
C THR A 95 -30.96 6.49 5.67
N ARG A 96 -30.74 5.26 6.15
CA ARG A 96 -31.79 4.38 6.68
C ARG A 96 -31.98 4.52 8.18
N LYS A 97 -30.98 5.05 8.90
CA LYS A 97 -30.98 5.13 10.38
C LYS A 97 -31.21 3.77 11.03
N GLU A 98 -30.70 2.72 10.39
CA GLU A 98 -30.89 1.33 10.77
C GLU A 98 -29.57 0.59 10.72
N TYR A 99 -29.40 -0.39 11.63
CA TYR A 99 -28.15 -1.12 11.76
C TYR A 99 -28.00 -2.11 10.61
N HIS A 100 -26.93 -1.97 9.82
CA HIS A 100 -26.67 -2.86 8.70
C HIS A 100 -25.84 -4.08 9.15
N PRO A 101 -26.20 -5.33 8.76
CA PRO A 101 -25.41 -6.52 9.12
C PRO A 101 -23.95 -6.48 8.65
N ARG A 102 -23.64 -5.76 7.56
CA ARG A 102 -22.24 -5.57 7.11
C ARG A 102 -21.35 -4.87 8.13
N VAL A 103 -21.90 -4.10 9.07
CA VAL A 103 -21.13 -3.46 10.15
C VAL A 103 -20.30 -4.52 10.89
N GLU A 104 -20.90 -5.65 11.27
CA GLU A 104 -20.19 -6.73 11.95
C GLU A 104 -19.24 -7.48 11.03
N GLN A 105 -19.57 -7.60 9.75
CA GLN A 105 -18.70 -8.24 8.76
C GLN A 105 -17.41 -7.45 8.54
N ILE A 106 -17.51 -6.11 8.49
CA ILE A 106 -16.36 -5.20 8.36
C ILE A 106 -15.45 -5.31 9.59
N PHE A 107 -16.02 -5.24 10.80
CA PHE A 107 -15.21 -5.27 12.03
C PHE A 107 -14.60 -6.63 12.34
N ASN A 108 -15.22 -7.72 11.90
CA ASN A 108 -14.68 -9.08 12.04
C ASN A 108 -13.92 -9.55 10.79
N SER A 109 -13.72 -8.67 9.81
CA SER A 109 -13.03 -9.01 8.57
C SER A 109 -11.57 -9.37 8.83
N PRO A 110 -11.03 -10.42 8.16
CA PRO A 110 -9.60 -10.71 8.20
C PRO A 110 -8.77 -9.70 7.38
N PHE A 111 -9.40 -8.73 6.72
CA PHE A 111 -8.78 -7.77 5.81
C PHE A 111 -7.45 -7.21 6.34
N TRP A 112 -7.41 -6.67 7.56
CA TRP A 112 -6.18 -6.08 8.11
C TRP A 112 -5.06 -7.07 8.35
N ASN A 113 -5.38 -8.35 8.58
CA ASN A 113 -4.38 -9.41 8.70
C ASN A 113 -3.82 -9.78 7.33
N ASP A 114 -4.69 -9.96 6.35
CA ASP A 114 -4.30 -10.30 4.98
C ASP A 114 -3.51 -9.16 4.32
N TYR A 115 -3.97 -7.92 4.51
CA TYR A 115 -3.29 -6.71 4.03
C TYR A 115 -1.90 -6.56 4.66
N GLN A 116 -1.78 -6.76 5.98
CA GLN A 116 -0.47 -6.71 6.64
C GLN A 116 0.46 -7.82 6.14
N HIS A 117 -0.03 -9.05 5.93
CA HIS A 117 0.78 -10.13 5.39
C HIS A 117 1.31 -9.81 3.98
N LYS A 118 0.45 -9.27 3.10
CA LYS A 118 0.87 -8.83 1.76
C LYS A 118 1.90 -7.70 1.84
N LEU A 119 1.70 -6.75 2.75
CA LEU A 119 2.64 -5.66 2.99
C LEU A 119 4.00 -6.17 3.48
N ASP A 120 4.02 -7.09 4.45
CA ASP A 120 5.25 -7.70 4.96
C ASP A 120 5.97 -8.49 3.85
N THR A 121 5.23 -9.22 3.02
CA THR A 121 5.79 -9.92 1.84
C THR A 121 6.47 -8.95 0.87
N LEU A 122 5.84 -7.80 0.60
CA LEU A 122 6.43 -6.78 -0.26
C LEU A 122 7.69 -6.16 0.36
N LYS A 123 7.68 -5.90 1.67
CA LYS A 123 8.87 -5.42 2.40
C LYS A 123 10.03 -6.41 2.29
N ASP A 124 9.75 -7.70 2.52
CA ASP A 124 10.75 -8.76 2.41
C ASP A 124 11.32 -8.88 0.99
N PHE A 125 10.46 -8.75 -0.02
CA PHE A 125 10.89 -8.70 -1.42
C PHE A 125 11.84 -7.52 -1.67
N ILE A 126 11.43 -6.30 -1.30
CA ILE A 126 12.27 -5.10 -1.47
C ILE A 126 13.59 -5.26 -0.72
N HIS A 127 13.56 -5.79 0.50
CA HIS A 127 14.75 -5.99 1.32
C HIS A 127 15.74 -6.99 0.72
N LEU A 128 15.25 -8.17 0.32
CA LEU A 128 16.08 -9.21 -0.27
C LEU A 128 16.71 -8.75 -1.58
N HIS A 129 15.92 -8.11 -2.44
CA HIS A 129 16.40 -7.68 -3.75
C HIS A 129 17.31 -6.48 -3.62
N TRP A 130 17.02 -5.49 -2.77
CA TRP A 130 17.86 -4.30 -2.63
C TRP A 130 19.31 -4.61 -2.23
N LYS A 131 19.51 -5.54 -1.30
CA LYS A 131 20.84 -5.97 -0.89
C LYS A 131 21.69 -6.51 -2.05
N ILE A 132 21.04 -7.04 -3.09
CA ILE A 132 21.71 -7.52 -4.30
C ILE A 132 22.12 -6.34 -5.21
N PHE A 133 21.36 -5.24 -5.20
CA PHE A 133 21.64 -4.06 -6.03
C PHE A 133 22.55 -3.05 -5.35
N GLU A 134 22.65 -2.99 -4.02
CA GLU A 134 23.45 -1.98 -3.30
C GLU A 134 24.94 -1.96 -3.72
N ASP A 135 25.57 -3.14 -3.80
CA ASP A 135 26.97 -3.29 -4.19
C ASP A 135 27.23 -2.88 -5.65
N ASP A 136 26.23 -3.05 -6.52
CA ASP A 136 26.34 -2.82 -7.96
C ASP A 136 25.84 -1.42 -8.37
N LEU A 137 24.80 -0.86 -7.74
CA LEU A 137 24.31 0.52 -7.93
C LEU A 137 25.41 1.54 -7.65
N THR A 138 26.22 1.28 -6.62
CA THR A 138 27.37 2.14 -6.26
C THR A 138 28.42 2.20 -7.38
N ARG A 139 28.54 1.14 -8.20
CA ARG A 139 29.49 1.07 -9.32
C ARG A 139 29.02 1.85 -10.55
N PHE A 140 27.71 1.90 -10.77
CA PHE A 140 27.12 2.47 -11.99
C PHE A 140 26.72 3.94 -11.89
N ARG A 141 26.93 4.60 -10.73
CA ARG A 141 26.67 6.04 -10.52
C ARG A 141 25.25 6.50 -10.92
N LEU A 142 24.28 5.60 -10.88
CA LEU A 142 22.87 5.98 -11.00
C LEU A 142 22.55 6.91 -9.83
N ASP A 143 21.83 8.00 -10.12
CA ASP A 143 21.58 9.03 -9.13
C ASP A 143 20.81 8.45 -7.93
N ARG A 144 21.03 8.98 -6.74
CA ARG A 144 20.66 8.35 -5.45
C ARG A 144 19.13 8.31 -5.16
N LYS A 145 18.30 8.43 -6.19
CA LYS A 145 16.84 8.42 -6.12
C LYS A 145 16.21 7.03 -6.15
N TYR A 146 16.99 5.95 -6.27
CA TYR A 146 16.53 4.59 -6.01
C TYR A 146 16.67 4.31 -4.51
N PRO A 147 15.70 4.57 -3.63
CA PRO A 147 16.02 4.72 -2.22
C PRO A 147 15.29 3.62 -1.48
N TYR A 148 15.99 2.52 -1.25
CA TYR A 148 15.54 1.48 -0.32
C TYR A 148 14.97 2.04 0.97
N ASP A 149 15.64 3.03 1.56
CA ASP A 149 15.17 3.69 2.78
C ASP A 149 13.83 4.40 2.57
N VAL A 150 13.59 4.98 1.39
CA VAL A 150 12.33 5.66 1.10
C VAL A 150 11.20 4.65 0.90
N TYR A 151 11.42 3.59 0.10
CA TYR A 151 10.41 2.55 -0.10
C TYR A 151 10.05 1.86 1.21
N LEU A 152 11.05 1.50 2.03
CA LEU A 152 10.80 0.91 3.33
C LEU A 152 10.11 1.87 4.29
N ASN A 153 10.51 3.15 4.33
CA ASN A 153 9.85 4.14 5.17
C ASN A 153 8.36 4.29 4.82
N PHE A 154 8.01 4.31 3.53
CA PHE A 154 6.60 4.30 3.11
C PHE A 154 5.85 3.07 3.64
N LEU A 155 6.41 1.87 3.49
CA LEU A 155 5.79 0.62 3.95
C LEU A 155 5.77 0.49 5.49
N GLU A 156 6.76 1.07 6.18
CA GLU A 156 6.81 1.17 7.64
C GLU A 156 5.73 2.10 8.17
N LYS A 157 5.50 3.26 7.55
CA LYS A 157 4.39 4.16 7.90
C LYS A 157 3.05 3.43 7.83
N ILE A 158 2.80 2.66 6.76
CA ILE A 158 1.57 1.85 6.62
C ILE A 158 1.50 0.78 7.73
N SER A 159 2.59 0.06 7.99
CA SER A 159 2.63 -0.97 9.03
C SER A 159 2.38 -0.41 10.43
N GLU A 160 3.01 0.71 10.77
CA GLU A 160 2.81 1.39 12.06
C GLU A 160 1.38 1.89 12.20
N PHE A 161 0.80 2.40 11.12
CA PHE A 161 -0.57 2.85 11.11
C PHE A 161 -1.55 1.69 11.34
N ASN A 162 -1.40 0.58 10.61
CA ASN A 162 -2.22 -0.62 10.79
C ASN A 162 -2.12 -1.20 12.21
N ARG A 163 -0.93 -1.17 12.82
CA ARG A 163 -0.75 -1.61 14.23
C ARG A 163 -1.53 -0.76 15.23
N LYS A 164 -1.75 0.53 14.96
CA LYS A 164 -2.53 1.43 15.83
C LYS A 164 -4.04 1.21 15.71
N LEU A 165 -4.50 0.50 14.68
CA LEU A 165 -5.91 0.21 14.41
C LEU A 165 -6.37 -1.15 14.97
N ARG A 166 -5.42 -2.01 15.37
CA ARG A 166 -5.67 -3.29 16.06
C ARG A 166 -5.73 -3.09 17.56
#